data_AF-A0A4P8L5I5-F1
#
_entry.id   AF-A0A4P8L5I5-F1
#
_cell.length_a   1.000
_cell.length_b   1.000
_cell.length_c   1.000
_cell.angle_alpha   90.00
_cell.angle_beta   90.00
_cell.angle_gamma   90.00
#
_symmetry.space_group_name_H-M   'P 1'
#
loop_
_entity.id
_entity.type
_entity.pdbx_description
1 polymer ?
#
loop_
_entity_poly.entity_id
_entity_poly.type
_entity_poly.pdbx_seq_one_letter_code
_entity_poly.pdbx_strand_id
1 'polypeptide(L)' 'MKEETKKLFRQVGYASTIGLTVAFSIVIGAGLGFWLSGVFGLPILFPVFLVLGGVAAYRNYGRLMKKIRKDE' A
#
# COMPACT_ATOMS: atom_id res chain seq x y z
N MET A 1 16.44 26.06 -8.11
CA MET A 1 15.12 25.93 -7.42
C MET A 1 15.31 26.32 -5.97
N LYS A 2 14.38 27.05 -5.35
CA LYS A 2 14.46 27.37 -3.91
C LYS A 2 14.39 26.06 -3.11
N GLU A 3 15.19 25.94 -2.05
CA GLU A 3 15.26 24.73 -1.21
C GLU A 3 13.89 24.28 -0.69
N GLU A 4 12.98 25.23 -0.42
CA GLU A 4 11.59 24.92 -0.05
C GLU A 4 10.81 24.18 -1.13
N THR A 5 10.93 24.60 -2.40
CA THR A 5 10.23 23.93 -3.51
C THR A 5 10.71 22.49 -3.66
N LYS A 6 12.00 22.24 -3.43
CA LYS A 6 12.60 20.90 -3.47
C LYS A 6 12.10 20.01 -2.32
N LYS A 7 11.95 20.57 -1.11
CA LYS A 7 11.35 19.86 0.05
C LYS A 7 9.89 19.52 -0.21
N LEU A 8 9.10 20.46 -0.71
CA LEU A 8 7.68 20.25 -1.03
C LEU A 8 7.51 19.13 -2.07
N PHE A 9 8.31 19.16 -3.15
CA PHE A 9 8.26 18.11 -4.18
C PHE A 9 8.56 16.72 -3.61
N ARG A 10 9.53 16.65 -2.68
CA ARG A 10 9.89 15.40 -2.02
C ARG A 10 8.80 14.89 -1.09
N GLN A 11 8.15 15.76 -0.32
CA GLN A 11 7.03 15.40 0.55
C GLN A 11 5.82 14.91 -0.26
N VAL A 12 5.48 15.60 -1.35
CA VAL A 12 4.40 15.18 -2.27
C VAL A 12 4.74 13.81 -2.88
N GLY A 13 5.98 13.62 -3.35
CA GLY A 13 6.42 12.33 -3.89
C GLY A 13 6.33 11.19 -2.88
N TYR A 14 6.67 11.43 -1.61
CA TYR A 14 6.49 10.43 -0.55
C TYR A 14 5.01 10.12 -0.30
N ALA A 15 4.15 11.15 -0.19
CA ALA A 15 2.73 10.97 0.03
C ALA A 15 2.06 10.20 -1.12
N SER A 16 2.40 10.52 -2.38
CA SER A 16 1.92 9.80 -3.55
C SER A 16 2.39 8.34 -3.56
N THR A 17 3.66 8.09 -3.22
CA THR A 17 4.21 6.72 -3.16
C THR A 17 3.49 5.88 -2.11
N ILE A 18 3.22 6.47 -0.94
CA ILE A 18 2.46 5.83 0.14
C ILE A 18 1.05 5.48 -0.35
N GLY A 19 0.32 6.46 -0.89
CA GLY A 19 -1.04 6.27 -1.38
C GLY A 19 -1.14 5.19 -2.46
N LEU A 20 -0.23 5.23 -3.44
CA LEU A 20 -0.15 4.22 -4.49
C LEU A 20 0.18 2.83 -3.93
N THR A 21 1.11 2.73 -2.98
CA THR A 21 1.47 1.43 -2.37
C THR A 21 0.27 0.80 -1.64
N VAL A 22 -0.50 1.62 -0.93
CA VAL A 22 -1.72 1.17 -0.24
C VAL A 22 -2.78 0.75 -1.26
N ALA A 23 -3.03 1.56 -2.29
CA ALA A 23 -3.99 1.25 -3.34
C ALA A 23 -3.63 -0.05 -4.07
N PHE A 24 -2.38 -0.21 -4.50
CA PHE A 24 -1.91 -1.44 -5.17
C PHE A 24 -2.05 -2.67 -4.26
N SER A 25 -1.72 -2.55 -2.97
CA SER A 25 -1.85 -3.68 -2.04
C SER A 25 -3.30 -4.16 -1.89
N ILE A 26 -4.25 -3.22 -1.81
CA ILE A 26 -5.69 -3.55 -1.72
C ILE A 26 -6.19 -4.13 -3.04
N VAL A 27 -5.85 -3.52 -4.17
CA VAL A 27 -6.28 -3.99 -5.50
C VAL A 27 -5.76 -5.40 -5.78
N ILE A 28 -4.48 -5.67 -5.49
CA ILE A 28 -3.89 -6.99 -5.69
C ILE A 28 -4.52 -8.01 -4.75
N GLY A 29 -4.70 -7.67 -3.46
CA GLY A 29 -5.35 -8.55 -2.49
C GLY A 29 -6.79 -8.89 -2.88
N ALA A 30 -7.61 -7.88 -3.17
CA ALA A 30 -9.00 -8.06 -3.58
C ALA A 30 -9.12 -8.81 -4.92
N GLY A 31 -8.28 -8.48 -5.91
CA GLY A 31 -8.26 -9.13 -7.22
C GLY A 31 -7.89 -10.61 -7.12
N LEU A 32 -6.82 -10.94 -6.37
CA LEU A 32 -6.45 -12.33 -6.11
C LEU A 32 -7.54 -13.06 -5.32
N GLY A 33 -8.08 -12.44 -4.27
CA GLY A 33 -9.15 -13.01 -3.46
C GLY A 33 -10.41 -13.32 -4.27
N PHE A 34 -10.78 -12.44 -5.20
CA PHE A 34 -11.92 -12.63 -6.10
C PHE A 34 -11.66 -13.77 -7.09
N TRP A 35 -10.48 -13.78 -7.72
CA TRP A 35 -10.10 -14.83 -8.67
C TRP A 35 -10.04 -16.21 -8.00
N LEU A 36 -9.40 -16.30 -6.82
CA LEU A 36 -9.32 -17.53 -6.04
C LEU A 36 -10.70 -17.97 -5.54
N SER A 37 -11.55 -17.04 -5.13
CA SER A 37 -12.94 -17.34 -4.76
C SER A 37 -13.74 -17.94 -5.92
N GLY A 38 -13.50 -17.48 -7.16
CA GLY A 38 -14.14 -18.04 -8.36
C GLY A 38 -13.61 -19.41 -8.74
N VAL A 39 -12.30 -19.65 -8.58
CA VAL A 39 -11.67 -20.95 -8.91
C VAL A 39 -12.00 -22.03 -7.90
N PHE A 40 -11.95 -21.72 -6.60
CA PHE A 40 -12.15 -22.70 -5.52
C PHE A 40 -13.59 -22.75 -5.00
N GLY A 41 -14.45 -21.81 -5.39
CA GLY A 41 -15.83 -21.72 -4.89
C GLY A 41 -15.93 -21.40 -3.39
N LEU A 42 -14.84 -20.94 -2.77
CA LEU A 42 -14.77 -20.59 -1.35
C LEU A 42 -14.97 -19.07 -1.18
N PRO A 43 -16.19 -18.58 -0.88
CA PRO A 43 -16.49 -17.15 -0.80
C PRO A 43 -15.71 -16.42 0.31
N ILE A 44 -15.15 -17.17 1.26
CA ILE A 44 -14.32 -16.64 2.36
C ILE A 44 -12.92 -16.18 1.90
N LEU A 45 -12.46 -16.61 0.71
CA LEU A 45 -11.14 -16.22 0.20
C LEU A 45 -11.06 -14.72 -0.10
N PHE A 46 -12.13 -14.13 -0.64
CA PHE A 46 -12.16 -12.70 -0.93
C PHE A 46 -11.92 -11.82 0.31
N PRO A 47 -12.70 -11.92 1.41
CA PRO A 47 -12.46 -11.11 2.60
C PRO A 47 -11.12 -11.43 3.28
N VAL A 48 -10.65 -12.69 3.25
CA VAL A 48 -9.33 -13.07 3.80
C VAL A 48 -8.21 -12.37 3.05
N PHE A 49 -8.23 -12.39 1.71
CA PHE A 49 -7.21 -11.75 0.89
C PHE A 49 -7.30 -10.22 0.92
N LEU A 50 -8.49 -9.66 1.11
CA LEU A 50 -8.68 -8.22 1.31
C LEU A 50 -8.04 -7.77 2.63
N VAL A 51 -8.26 -8.52 3.72
CA VAL A 51 -7.61 -8.26 5.01
C VAL A 51 -6.09 -8.43 4.90
N LEU A 52 -5.60 -9.47 4.22
CA LEU A 52 -4.17 -9.66 3.95
C LEU A 52 -3.57 -8.49 3.17
N GLY A 53 -4.25 -8.00 2.13
CA GLY A 53 -3.84 -6.82 1.36
C GLY A 53 -3.76 -5.57 2.24
N GLY A 54 -4.76 -5.35 3.12
CA GLY A 54 -4.75 -4.25 4.08
C GLY A 54 -3.62 -4.34 5.12
N VAL A 55 -3.38 -5.53 5.67
CA VAL A 55 -2.27 -5.76 6.62
C VAL A 55 -0.92 -5.55 5.96
N ALA A 56 -0.76 -5.99 4.70
CA ALA A 56 0.45 -5.78 3.92
C ALA A 56 0.70 -4.28 3.66
N ALA A 57 -0.35 -3.54 3.27
CA ALA A 57 -0.30 -2.09 3.10
C ALA A 57 0.15 -1.38 4.39
N TYR A 58 -0.44 -1.73 5.53
CA TYR A 58 -0.12 -1.14 6.83
C TYR A 58 1.33 -1.45 7.25
N ARG A 59 1.78 -2.70 7.09
CA ARG A 59 3.17 -3.10 7.37
C ARG A 59 4.18 -2.36 6.47
N ASN A 60 3.83 -2.13 5.21
CA ASN A 60 4.69 -1.42 4.28
C ASN A 60 4.80 0.06 4.67
N TYR A 61 3.66 0.71 4.94
CA TYR A 61 3.61 2.09 5.43
C TYR A 61 4.49 2.31 6.66
N GLY A 62 4.33 1.46 7.69
CA GLY A 62 5.13 1.59 8.93
C GLY A 62 6.63 1.41 8.71
N ARG A 63 7.06 0.56 7.76
CA ARG A 63 8.47 0.42 7.38
C ARG A 63 8.99 1.64 6.63
N LEU A 64 8.22 2.16 5.68
CA LEU A 64 8.59 3.35 4.92
C LEU A 64 8.72 4.57 5.83
N MET A 65 7.77 4.77 6.74
CA MET A 65 7.78 5.88 7.69
C MET A 65 8.97 5.81 8.66
N LYS A 66 9.33 4.60 9.14
CA LYS A 66 10.54 4.38 9.94
C LYS A 66 11.82 4.67 9.16
N LYS A 67 11.83 4.40 7.85
CA LYS A 67 12.98 4.67 6.97
C LYS A 67 13.12 6.18 6.74
N ILE A 68 12.01 6.87 6.44
CA ILE A 68 11.98 8.33 6.27
C ILE A 68 12.47 9.04 7.54
N ARG A 69 11.98 8.66 8.72
CA ARG A 69 12.43 9.25 10.01
C ARG A 69 13.89 8.95 10.38
N LYS A 70 14.51 7.93 9.78
CA LYS A 70 15.91 7.57 10.05
C LYS A 70 16.86 8.30 9.09
N ASP A 71 16.36 8.70 7.92
CA ASP A 71 17.10 9.44 6.89
C ASP A 71 16.94 10.98 7.04
N GLU A 72 16.16 11.44 8.03
CA GLU A 72 15.98 12.84 8.45
C GLU A 72 16.87 13.15 9.67
#